data_AF-A0A933STG3-F1
#
_entry.id   AF-A0A933STG3-F1
#
_cell.length_a   1.000
_cell.length_b   1.000
_cell.length_c   1.000
_cell.angle_alpha   90.00
_cell.angle_beta   90.00
_cell.angle_gamma   90.00
#
_symmetry.space_group_name_H-M   'P 1'
#
loop_
_entity.id
_entity.type
_entity.pdbx_description
1 polymer ?
#
loop_
_entity_poly.entity_id
_entity_poly.type
_entity_poly.pdbx_seq_one_letter_code
_entity_poly.pdbx_strand_id
1 'polypeptide(L)'
;MKSITAILKSEIARLVKKEVGAAMKSLKGEISEFKNSVSKTGLAKGAKRRRGRAAPIGNERGLSPSGIKKIRKKLKLSRKDFARQLDVSLGAVVAWERGRFLPRPRVQERITSLAVAGVSTKKNGDSPNQQAGLKPSQIKKTRKKLKLSQKDFARRLNVSTGAVAGWEGGKYSPRSGIQEKILSLTN
;
A
#
# COMPACT_ATOMS: atom_id res chain seq x y z
N MET A 1 16.71 -17.37 -63.53
CA MET A 1 17.97 -17.49 -62.76
C MET A 1 18.00 -16.38 -61.71
N LYS A 2 18.35 -16.67 -60.45
CA LYS A 2 18.45 -15.63 -59.41
C LYS A 2 19.68 -14.76 -59.69
N SER A 3 19.54 -13.44 -59.63
CA SER A 3 20.66 -12.50 -59.84
C SER A 3 21.77 -12.72 -58.80
N ILE A 4 23.03 -12.66 -59.24
CA ILE A 4 24.23 -12.81 -58.39
C ILE A 4 24.17 -11.85 -57.18
N THR A 5 23.66 -10.64 -57.37
CA THR A 5 23.47 -9.65 -56.30
C THR A 5 22.49 -10.13 -55.23
N ALA A 6 21.45 -10.86 -55.60
CA ALA A 6 20.48 -11.41 -54.65
C ALA A 6 21.10 -12.56 -53.83
N ILE A 7 21.96 -13.37 -54.46
CA ILE A 7 22.70 -14.45 -53.79
C ILE A 7 23.68 -13.85 -52.76
N LEU A 8 24.48 -12.86 -53.16
CA LEU A 8 25.44 -12.19 -52.27
C LEU A 8 24.76 -11.50 -51.08
N LYS A 9 23.66 -10.77 -51.31
CA LYS A 9 22.88 -10.15 -50.22
C LYS A 9 22.35 -11.19 -49.23
N SER A 10 21.87 -12.33 -49.73
CA SER A 10 21.39 -13.41 -48.87
C SER A 10 22.50 -14.05 -48.04
N GLU A 11 23.69 -14.21 -48.62
CA GLU A 11 24.84 -14.80 -47.91
C GLU A 11 25.43 -13.84 -46.88
N ILE A 12 25.53 -12.54 -47.19
CA ILE A 12 25.93 -11.50 -46.23
C ILE A 12 24.96 -11.47 -45.04
N ALA A 13 23.64 -11.47 -45.30
CA ALA A 13 22.64 -11.48 -44.23
C ALA A 13 22.74 -12.75 -43.35
N ARG A 14 23.02 -13.90 -43.97
CA ARG A 14 23.20 -15.18 -43.26
C ARG A 14 24.43 -15.14 -42.34
N LEU A 15 25.56 -14.62 -42.83
CA LEU A 15 26.80 -14.49 -42.06
C LEU A 15 26.63 -13.49 -40.91
N VAL A 16 26.05 -12.32 -41.17
CA VAL A 16 25.77 -11.32 -40.12
C VAL A 16 24.88 -11.91 -39.02
N LYS A 17 23.81 -12.62 -39.38
CA LYS A 17 22.92 -13.23 -38.39
C LYS A 17 23.62 -14.33 -37.57
N LYS A 18 24.53 -15.08 -38.18
CA LYS A 18 25.33 -16.11 -37.51
C LYS A 18 26.31 -15.50 -36.50
N GLU A 19 27.08 -14.51 -36.92
CA GLU A 19 28.10 -13.86 -36.09
C GLU A 19 27.47 -13.03 -34.96
N VAL A 20 26.47 -12.19 -35.28
CA VAL A 20 25.72 -11.42 -34.28
C VAL A 20 24.98 -12.35 -33.33
N GLY A 21 24.39 -13.43 -33.83
CA GLY A 21 23.71 -14.43 -33.02
C GLY A 21 24.65 -15.14 -32.03
N ALA A 22 25.86 -15.49 -32.45
CA ALA A 22 26.88 -16.08 -31.59
C ALA A 22 27.32 -15.10 -30.49
N ALA A 23 27.61 -13.85 -30.85
CA ALA A 23 27.98 -12.81 -29.89
C ALA A 23 26.86 -12.53 -28.86
N MET A 24 25.61 -12.42 -29.31
CA MET A 24 24.46 -12.21 -28.40
C MET A 24 24.23 -13.40 -27.47
N LYS A 25 24.51 -14.64 -27.93
CA LYS A 25 24.39 -15.84 -27.10
C LYS A 25 25.41 -15.85 -25.97
N SER A 26 26.65 -15.44 -26.25
CA SER A 26 27.69 -15.27 -25.22
C SER A 26 27.26 -14.23 -24.19
N LEU A 27 26.88 -13.04 -24.66
CA LEU A 27 26.48 -11.94 -23.78
C LEU A 27 25.27 -12.28 -22.89
N LYS A 28 24.31 -13.05 -23.42
CA LYS A 28 23.16 -13.51 -22.64
C LYS A 28 23.55 -14.52 -21.56
N GLY A 29 24.55 -15.36 -21.83
CA GLY A 29 25.17 -16.26 -20.83
C GLY A 29 25.82 -15.46 -19.71
N GLU A 30 26.66 -14.49 -20.06
CA GLU A 30 27.35 -13.61 -19.11
C GLU A 30 26.37 -12.80 -18.25
N ILE A 31 25.30 -12.26 -18.82
CA ILE A 31 24.23 -11.56 -18.08
C ILE A 31 23.54 -12.49 -17.08
N SER A 32 23.31 -13.75 -17.47
CA SER A 32 22.69 -14.75 -16.58
C SER A 32 23.61 -15.11 -15.42
N GLU A 33 24.89 -15.30 -15.68
CA GLU A 33 25.91 -15.55 -14.65
C GLU A 33 26.08 -14.36 -13.72
N PHE A 34 26.10 -13.14 -14.27
CA PHE A 34 26.17 -11.92 -13.49
C PHE A 34 24.94 -11.76 -12.60
N LYS A 35 23.73 -12.01 -13.12
CA LYS A 35 22.48 -12.00 -12.34
C LYS A 35 22.51 -13.03 -11.22
N ASN A 36 23.03 -14.22 -11.49
CA ASN A 36 23.20 -15.27 -10.48
C ASN A 36 24.22 -14.86 -9.42
N SER A 37 25.35 -14.26 -9.80
CA SER A 37 26.36 -13.71 -8.89
C SER A 37 25.77 -12.59 -8.01
N VAL A 38 25.06 -11.62 -8.59
CA VAL A 38 24.37 -10.53 -7.86
C VAL A 38 23.31 -11.06 -6.89
N SER A 39 22.63 -12.15 -7.24
CA SER A 39 21.69 -12.81 -6.31
C SER A 39 22.38 -13.54 -5.15
N LYS A 40 23.60 -14.04 -5.36
CA LYS A 40 24.43 -14.69 -4.33
C LYS A 40 25.09 -13.66 -3.39
N THR A 41 25.51 -12.50 -3.90
CA THR A 41 26.14 -11.42 -3.12
C THR A 41 25.16 -10.63 -2.22
N GLY A 42 23.88 -11.02 -2.18
CA GLY A 42 22.92 -10.52 -1.19
C GLY A 42 22.36 -9.11 -1.44
N LEU A 43 22.90 -8.37 -2.40
CA LEU A 43 22.40 -7.03 -2.79
C LEU A 43 20.99 -7.09 -3.41
N ALA A 44 20.60 -8.23 -4.01
CA ALA A 44 19.24 -8.45 -4.51
C ALA A 44 18.22 -8.89 -3.43
N LYS A 45 18.65 -9.18 -2.20
CA LYS A 45 17.74 -9.57 -1.10
C LYS A 45 17.15 -8.37 -0.35
N GLY A 46 17.14 -7.20 -0.96
CA GLY A 46 16.64 -5.94 -0.40
C GLY A 46 15.24 -5.51 -0.84
N ALA A 47 14.28 -6.40 -1.16
CA ALA A 47 12.91 -5.93 -1.46
C ALA A 47 11.76 -6.91 -1.20
N LYS A 48 12.00 -8.11 -0.65
CA LYS A 48 10.93 -8.91 -0.06
C LYS A 48 11.00 -8.69 1.43
N ARG A 49 10.35 -7.61 1.90
CA ARG A 49 10.13 -7.38 3.34
C ARG A 49 9.63 -8.70 3.91
N ARG A 50 10.50 -9.40 4.63
CA ARG A 50 10.12 -10.55 5.45
C ARG A 50 9.09 -9.96 6.39
N ARG A 51 7.81 -10.20 6.09
CA ARG A 51 6.71 -9.98 7.03
C ARG A 51 7.15 -10.71 8.27
N GLY A 52 7.54 -9.95 9.30
CA GLY A 52 8.04 -10.51 10.55
C GLY A 52 7.09 -11.62 10.96
N ARG A 53 7.59 -12.86 10.93
CA ARG A 53 6.98 -13.95 11.66
C ARG A 53 7.22 -13.56 13.11
N ALA A 54 6.29 -12.79 13.66
CA ALA A 54 6.28 -12.54 15.09
C ALA A 54 6.21 -13.93 15.73
N ALA A 55 7.22 -14.24 16.55
CA ALA A 55 7.20 -15.41 17.40
C ALA A 55 5.85 -15.47 18.14
N PRO A 56 5.32 -16.66 18.47
CA PRO A 56 4.17 -16.76 19.34
C PRO A 56 4.60 -16.24 20.72
N ILE A 57 4.38 -14.95 20.96
CA ILE A 57 4.47 -14.39 22.31
C ILE A 57 3.36 -15.08 23.09
N GLY A 58 3.74 -15.76 24.17
CA GLY A 58 2.87 -16.48 25.08
C GLY A 58 1.60 -15.70 25.39
N ASN A 59 0.49 -16.43 25.39
CA ASN A 59 -0.86 -15.90 25.50
C ASN A 59 -1.17 -15.54 26.97
N GLU A 60 -0.48 -14.55 27.53
CA GLU A 60 -0.70 -14.07 28.91
C GLU A 60 -2.07 -13.37 29.07
N ARG A 61 -2.75 -13.02 27.97
CA ARG A 61 -4.04 -12.30 27.99
C ARG A 61 -5.22 -13.07 27.35
N GLY A 62 -5.06 -14.37 27.08
CA GLY A 62 -6.19 -15.27 26.80
C GLY A 62 -6.99 -15.06 25.50
N LEU A 63 -6.54 -14.24 24.55
CA LEU A 63 -7.27 -14.02 23.29
C LEU A 63 -6.92 -15.07 22.23
N SER A 64 -7.64 -16.19 22.26
CA SER A 64 -7.53 -17.20 21.20
C SER A 64 -8.14 -16.70 19.87
N PRO A 65 -7.66 -17.18 18.70
CA PRO A 65 -8.26 -16.92 17.40
C PRO A 65 -9.77 -17.16 17.36
N SER A 66 -10.20 -18.26 17.98
CA SER A 66 -11.60 -18.64 18.15
C SER A 66 -12.35 -17.67 19.06
N GLY A 67 -11.72 -17.18 20.13
CA GLY A 67 -12.27 -16.16 21.02
C GLY A 67 -12.57 -14.85 20.29
N ILE A 68 -11.63 -14.36 19.47
CA ILE A 68 -11.82 -13.14 18.67
C ILE A 68 -13.01 -13.29 17.71
N LYS A 69 -13.12 -14.44 17.04
CA LYS A 69 -14.25 -14.76 16.15
C LYS A 69 -15.58 -14.83 16.92
N LYS A 70 -15.59 -15.42 18.12
CA LYS A 70 -16.76 -15.49 19.00
C LYS A 70 -17.20 -14.09 19.45
N ILE A 71 -16.27 -13.25 19.90
CA ILE A 71 -16.53 -11.85 20.29
C ILE A 71 -17.17 -11.10 19.13
N ARG A 72 -16.59 -11.15 17.93
CA ARG A 72 -17.16 -10.47 16.76
C ARG A 72 -18.57 -10.98 16.43
N LYS A 73 -18.80 -12.29 16.48
CA LYS A 73 -20.12 -12.89 16.24
C LYS A 73 -21.14 -12.48 17.31
N LYS A 74 -20.74 -12.47 18.58
CA LYS A 74 -21.58 -12.01 19.71
C LYS A 74 -22.01 -10.57 19.51
N LEU A 75 -21.13 -9.73 18.99
CA LEU A 75 -21.40 -8.33 18.64
C LEU A 75 -22.16 -8.15 17.31
N LYS A 76 -22.47 -9.24 16.57
CA LYS A 76 -23.13 -9.21 15.25
C LYS A 76 -22.42 -8.32 14.21
N LEU A 77 -21.10 -8.16 14.33
CA LEU A 77 -20.32 -7.29 13.44
C LEU A 77 -19.76 -8.06 12.24
N SER A 78 -19.77 -7.40 11.07
CA SER A 78 -18.99 -7.88 9.94
C SER A 78 -17.50 -7.77 10.26
N ARG A 79 -16.65 -8.54 9.57
CA ARG A 79 -15.19 -8.43 9.76
C ARG A 79 -14.67 -7.03 9.43
N LYS A 80 -15.33 -6.33 8.50
CA LYS A 80 -15.00 -4.97 8.09
C LYS A 80 -15.33 -3.99 9.22
N ASP A 81 -16.50 -4.12 9.83
CA ASP A 81 -16.94 -3.21 10.89
C ASP A 81 -16.15 -3.44 12.18
N PHE A 82 -15.86 -4.71 12.48
CA PHE A 82 -14.97 -5.07 13.57
C PHE A 82 -13.56 -4.50 13.38
N ALA A 83 -13.02 -4.54 12.16
CA ALA A 83 -11.74 -3.93 11.84
C ALA A 83 -11.76 -2.41 12.01
N ARG A 84 -12.85 -1.76 11.58
CA ARG A 84 -13.05 -0.31 11.76
C ARG A 84 -13.08 0.09 13.23
N GLN A 85 -13.82 -0.65 14.05
CA GLN A 85 -13.95 -0.36 15.48
C GLN A 85 -12.62 -0.50 16.23
N LEU A 86 -11.76 -1.40 15.74
CA LEU A 86 -10.41 -1.62 16.26
C LEU A 86 -9.34 -0.75 15.57
N ASP A 87 -9.72 0.11 14.62
CA ASP A 87 -8.82 0.92 13.80
C ASP A 87 -7.68 0.10 13.16
N VAL A 88 -8.05 -1.03 12.55
CA VAL A 88 -7.13 -1.95 11.88
C VAL A 88 -7.62 -2.32 10.48
N SER A 89 -6.72 -2.91 9.69
CA SER A 89 -7.10 -3.43 8.37
C SER A 89 -7.98 -4.68 8.48
N LEU A 90 -8.87 -4.87 7.51
CA LEU A 90 -9.66 -6.10 7.35
C LEU A 90 -8.75 -7.35 7.30
N GLY A 91 -7.60 -7.23 6.61
CA GLY A 91 -6.63 -8.31 6.50
C GLY A 91 -6.04 -8.73 7.85
N ALA A 92 -5.89 -7.80 8.80
CA ALA A 92 -5.43 -8.11 10.15
C ALA A 92 -6.47 -8.94 10.90
N VAL A 93 -7.75 -8.55 10.88
CA VAL A 93 -8.84 -9.32 11.50
C VAL A 93 -8.94 -10.73 10.92
N VAL A 94 -8.85 -10.85 9.59
CA VAL A 94 -8.87 -12.16 8.92
C VAL A 94 -7.67 -13.01 9.32
N ALA A 95 -6.49 -12.42 9.49
CA ALA A 95 -5.30 -13.14 9.93
C ALA A 95 -5.43 -13.61 11.39
N TRP A 96 -6.02 -12.80 12.27
CA TRP A 96 -6.27 -13.15 13.66
C TRP A 96 -7.31 -14.26 13.81
N GLU A 97 -8.45 -14.17 13.12
CA GLU A 97 -9.49 -15.22 13.16
C GLU A 97 -9.00 -16.56 12.60
N ARG A 98 -8.04 -16.53 11.67
CA ARG A 98 -7.38 -17.71 11.09
C ARG A 98 -6.19 -18.20 11.91
N GLY A 99 -5.83 -17.51 13.00
CA GLY A 99 -4.70 -17.88 13.85
C GLY A 99 -3.33 -17.70 13.21
N ARG A 100 -3.19 -16.91 12.12
CA ARG A 100 -1.88 -16.68 11.49
C ARG A 100 -0.97 -15.81 12.35
N PHE A 101 -1.55 -14.85 13.06
CA PHE A 101 -0.87 -13.93 13.96
C PHE A 101 -1.82 -13.54 15.10
N LEU A 102 -1.28 -13.09 16.23
CA LEU A 102 -2.07 -12.52 17.32
C LEU A 102 -2.18 -10.99 17.17
N PRO A 103 -3.26 -10.37 17.69
CA PRO A 103 -3.33 -8.92 17.80
C PRO A 103 -2.22 -8.40 18.72
N ARG A 104 -1.74 -7.18 18.47
CA ARG A 104 -0.78 -6.50 19.36
C ARG A 104 -1.43 -6.18 20.71
N PRO A 105 -0.66 -6.06 21.82
CA PRO A 105 -1.21 -5.79 23.16
C PRO A 105 -2.23 -4.64 23.22
N ARG A 106 -1.91 -3.47 22.63
CA ARG A 106 -2.84 -2.32 22.50
C ARG A 106 -4.19 -2.67 21.85
N VAL A 107 -4.18 -3.59 20.87
CA VAL A 107 -5.39 -4.01 20.17
C VAL A 107 -6.12 -5.09 20.95
N GLN A 108 -5.40 -5.95 21.69
CA GLN A 108 -6.02 -6.93 22.57
C GLN A 108 -6.87 -6.25 23.66
N GLU A 109 -6.35 -5.18 24.26
CA GLU A 109 -7.10 -4.35 25.23
C GLU A 109 -8.38 -3.79 24.61
N ARG A 110 -8.31 -3.30 23.37
CA ARG A 110 -9.51 -2.82 22.68
C ARG A 110 -10.51 -3.96 22.42
N ILE A 111 -10.03 -5.15 22.05
CA ILE A 111 -10.92 -6.31 21.84
C ILE A 111 -11.59 -6.73 23.15
N THR A 112 -10.86 -6.75 24.27
CA THR A 112 -11.45 -7.07 25.59
C THR A 112 -12.42 -5.99 26.03
N SER A 113 -12.09 -4.70 25.89
CA SER A 113 -13.01 -3.61 26.16
C SER A 113 -14.31 -3.73 25.34
N LEU A 114 -14.22 -4.10 24.06
CA LEU A 114 -15.38 -4.35 23.21
C LEU A 114 -16.19 -5.58 23.62
N ALA A 115 -15.54 -6.60 24.20
CA ALA A 115 -16.22 -7.80 24.68
C ALA A 115 -16.99 -7.55 25.99
N VAL A 116 -16.46 -6.69 26.86
CA VAL A 116 -17.04 -6.34 28.17
C VAL A 116 -18.14 -5.28 28.02
N ALA A 117 -17.89 -4.22 27.26
CA ALA A 117 -18.80 -3.09 27.11
C ALA A 117 -20.01 -3.37 26.19
N GLY A 118 -20.47 -4.63 26.12
CA GLY A 118 -21.43 -5.09 25.13
C GLY A 118 -22.66 -4.21 25.04
N VAL A 119 -22.71 -3.29 24.07
CA VAL A 119 -23.89 -2.74 23.39
C VAL A 119 -23.50 -1.57 22.46
N SER A 120 -24.23 -1.54 21.34
CA SER A 120 -24.57 -0.44 20.43
C SER A 120 -23.66 0.78 20.34
N THR A 121 -23.03 0.91 19.18
CA THR A 121 -23.30 2.13 18.39
C THR A 121 -23.79 1.70 17.00
N LYS A 122 -25.12 1.70 16.82
CA LYS A 122 -25.66 2.11 15.53
C LYS A 122 -25.19 3.55 15.34
N LYS A 123 -24.15 3.77 14.54
CA LYS A 123 -24.02 5.01 13.81
C LYS A 123 -23.97 4.67 12.34
N ASN A 124 -24.99 5.17 11.66
CA ASN A 124 -25.15 5.26 10.23
C ASN A 124 -23.84 5.69 9.57
N GLY A 125 -23.68 5.26 8.32
CA GLY A 125 -22.48 5.47 7.52
C GLY A 125 -21.94 6.88 7.64
N ASP A 126 -20.79 7.00 8.30
CA ASP A 126 -19.80 8.00 7.98
C ASP A 126 -18.47 7.55 8.56
N SER A 127 -17.45 7.58 7.71
CA SER A 127 -16.07 7.29 8.05
C SER A 127 -15.60 8.28 9.13
N PRO A 128 -15.24 7.86 10.36
CA PRO A 128 -14.62 8.78 11.31
C PRO A 128 -13.11 8.57 11.26
N ASN A 129 -12.46 9.20 10.29
CA ASN A 129 -11.14 9.77 10.53
C ASN A 129 -11.28 11.30 10.53
N GLN A 130 -12.16 11.79 11.41
CA GLN A 130 -12.18 13.21 11.77
C GLN A 130 -11.06 13.43 12.79
N GLN A 131 -9.82 13.42 12.30
CA GLN A 131 -8.81 14.31 12.89
C GLN A 131 -9.32 15.72 12.59
N ALA A 132 -9.50 16.54 13.63
CA ALA A 132 -9.97 17.92 13.58
C ALA A 132 -9.08 18.76 12.65
N GLY A 133 -9.37 18.70 11.34
CA GLY A 133 -8.55 19.24 10.27
C GLY A 133 -9.45 19.84 9.20
N LEU A 134 -8.90 20.81 8.44
CA LEU A 134 -9.64 21.62 7.45
C LEU A 134 -10.72 20.82 6.71
N LYS A 135 -11.93 21.38 6.68
CA LYS A 135 -13.05 20.81 5.93
C LYS A 135 -12.66 20.69 4.45
N PRO A 136 -13.03 19.61 3.75
CA PRO A 136 -12.79 19.45 2.30
C PRO A 136 -13.20 20.67 1.47
N SER A 137 -14.30 21.33 1.87
CA SER A 137 -14.80 22.55 1.25
C SER A 137 -13.87 23.75 1.41
N GLN A 138 -13.15 23.87 2.52
CA GLN A 138 -12.16 24.94 2.75
C GLN A 138 -10.97 24.77 1.80
N ILE A 139 -10.44 23.55 1.69
CA ILE A 139 -9.30 23.24 0.80
C ILE A 139 -9.66 23.57 -0.65
N LYS A 140 -10.85 23.17 -1.11
CA LYS A 140 -11.34 23.47 -2.45
C LYS A 140 -11.55 24.96 -2.69
N LYS A 141 -12.05 25.69 -1.69
CA LYS A 141 -12.21 27.16 -1.74
C LYS A 141 -10.86 27.86 -1.85
N THR A 142 -9.88 27.49 -1.01
CA THR A 142 -8.52 28.04 -1.05
C THR A 142 -7.89 27.82 -2.42
N ARG A 143 -7.96 26.59 -2.98
CA ARG A 143 -7.43 26.33 -4.32
C ARG A 143 -8.11 27.18 -5.41
N LYS A 144 -9.44 27.31 -5.36
CA LYS A 144 -10.19 28.13 -6.32
C LYS A 144 -9.87 29.62 -6.19
N LYS A 145 -9.71 30.13 -4.96
CA LYS A 145 -9.30 31.53 -4.69
C LYS A 145 -7.95 31.84 -5.33
N LEU A 146 -7.02 30.87 -5.28
CA LEU A 146 -5.70 30.96 -5.90
C LEU A 146 -5.71 30.71 -7.43
N LYS A 147 -6.86 30.40 -8.04
CA LYS A 147 -7.02 30.01 -9.46
C LYS A 147 -6.08 28.87 -9.89
N LEU A 148 -5.72 27.96 -8.97
CA LEU A 148 -4.79 26.87 -9.25
C LEU A 148 -5.51 25.58 -9.67
N SER A 149 -4.90 24.84 -10.58
CA SER A 149 -5.29 23.45 -10.85
C SER A 149 -4.97 22.57 -9.62
N GLN A 150 -5.60 21.40 -9.50
CA GLN A 150 -5.25 20.45 -8.43
C GLN A 150 -3.77 20.03 -8.50
N LYS A 151 -3.20 20.00 -9.71
CA LYS A 151 -1.80 19.66 -9.95
C LYS A 151 -0.87 20.77 -9.43
N ASP A 152 -1.18 22.02 -9.71
CA ASP A 152 -0.34 23.16 -9.30
C ASP A 152 -0.45 23.41 -7.80
N PHE A 153 -1.64 23.24 -7.24
CA PHE A 153 -1.86 23.28 -5.80
C PHE A 153 -1.07 22.18 -5.07
N ALA A 154 -1.05 20.96 -5.65
CA ALA A 154 -0.26 19.86 -5.11
C ALA A 154 1.25 20.14 -5.18
N ARG A 155 1.74 20.70 -6.29
CA ARG A 155 3.14 21.13 -6.43
C ARG A 155 3.53 22.16 -5.39
N ARG A 156 2.68 23.17 -5.14
CA ARG A 156 2.95 24.22 -4.14
C ARG A 156 3.04 23.67 -2.71
N LEU A 157 2.28 22.62 -2.41
CA LEU A 157 2.29 21.95 -1.11
C LEU A 157 3.31 20.79 -1.03
N ASN A 158 4.08 20.53 -2.09
CA ASN A 158 4.99 19.39 -2.25
C ASN A 158 4.32 18.03 -1.95
N VAL A 159 3.13 17.83 -2.51
CA VAL A 159 2.35 16.60 -2.38
C VAL A 159 1.90 16.07 -3.73
N SER A 160 1.38 14.84 -3.75
CA SER A 160 0.81 14.27 -4.97
C SER A 160 -0.56 14.87 -5.29
N THR A 161 -0.88 14.97 -6.58
CA THR A 161 -2.21 15.42 -7.05
C THR A 161 -3.33 14.53 -6.53
N GLY A 162 -3.07 13.22 -6.40
CA GLY A 162 -4.00 12.28 -5.80
C GLY A 162 -4.30 12.56 -4.32
N ALA A 163 -3.34 13.12 -3.57
CA ALA A 163 -3.57 13.53 -2.19
C ALA A 163 -4.55 14.71 -2.12
N VAL A 164 -4.36 15.73 -2.96
CA VAL A 164 -5.28 16.89 -3.05
C VAL A 164 -6.68 16.45 -3.46
N ALA A 165 -6.80 15.58 -4.48
CA ALA A 165 -8.09 15.04 -4.90
C ALA A 165 -8.77 14.23 -3.78
N GLY A 166 -7.99 13.48 -3.00
CA GLY A 166 -8.47 12.75 -1.82
C GLY A 166 -8.96 13.68 -0.70
N TRP A 167 -8.30 14.82 -0.50
CA TRP A 167 -8.70 15.82 0.49
C TRP A 167 -9.96 16.58 0.07
N GLU A 168 -10.03 17.05 -1.17
CA GLU A 168 -11.21 17.75 -1.70
C GLU A 168 -12.44 16.84 -1.79
N GLY A 169 -12.23 15.54 -2.01
CA GLY A 169 -13.27 14.52 -2.04
C GLY A 169 -13.65 13.95 -0.67
N GLY A 170 -13.03 14.41 0.42
CA GLY A 170 -13.35 13.95 1.78
C GLY A 170 -12.94 12.51 2.10
N LYS A 171 -12.06 11.91 1.29
CA LYS A 171 -11.59 10.52 1.47
C LYS A 171 -10.66 10.39 2.68
N TYR A 172 -9.88 11.45 2.96
CA TYR A 172 -8.99 11.60 4.12
C TYR A 172 -8.57 13.07 4.25
N SER A 173 -8.12 13.50 5.44
CA SER A 173 -7.67 14.88 5.68
C SER A 173 -6.15 15.03 5.51
N PRO A 174 -5.66 16.24 5.15
CA PRO A 174 -4.23 16.56 5.16
C PRO A 174 -3.65 16.45 6.58
N ARG A 175 -2.36 16.14 6.69
CA ARG A 175 -1.62 16.12 7.98
C ARG A 175 -1.45 17.54 8.53
N SER A 176 -1.23 17.73 9.83
CA SER A 176 -1.20 19.07 10.46
C SER A 176 -0.22 20.04 9.78
N GLY A 177 1.02 19.62 9.49
CA GLY A 177 2.00 20.48 8.82
C GLY A 177 1.63 20.89 7.38
N ILE A 178 0.69 20.19 6.74
CA ILE A 178 0.13 20.61 5.44
C ILE A 178 -1.08 21.52 5.66
N GLN A 179 -1.87 21.28 6.71
CA GLN A 179 -2.98 22.16 7.09
C GLN A 179 -2.48 23.57 7.38
N GLU A 180 -1.39 23.70 8.14
CA GLU A 180 -0.73 24.98 8.42
C GLU A 180 -0.34 25.71 7.12
N LYS A 181 0.25 24.99 6.16
CA LYS A 181 0.59 25.55 4.83
C LYS A 181 -0.64 25.98 4.03
N ILE A 182 -1.76 25.26 4.13
CA ILE A 182 -3.00 25.65 3.44
C ILE A 182 -3.60 26.89 4.09
N LEU A 183 -3.55 26.98 5.42
CA LEU A 183 -4.01 28.16 6.16
C LEU A 183 -3.14 29.38 5.88
N SER A 184 -1.82 29.21 5.81
CA SER A 184 -0.87 30.29 5.48
C SER A 184 -1.01 30.79 4.03
N LEU A 185 -1.64 30.03 3.15
CA LEU A 185 -1.98 30.45 1.77
C LEU A 185 -3.34 31.16 1.69
N THR A 186 -4.11 31.16 2.80
CA THR A 186 -5.46 31.73 2.86
C THR A 186 -5.50 33.08 3.56
N ASN A 187 -4.63 33.29 4.57
CA ASN A 187 -4.27 34.60 5.12
C ASN A 187 -3.54 35.46 4.09
#